data_AF-A0A871RE50-F1
#
_entry.id   AF-A0A871RE50-F1
#
_cell.length_a   1.000
_cell.length_b   1.000
_cell.length_c   1.000
_cell.angle_alpha   90.00
_cell.angle_beta   90.00
_cell.angle_gamma   90.00
#
_symmetry.space_group_name_H-M   'P 1'
#
loop_
_entity.id
_entity.type
_entity.pdbx_description
1 polymer ?
#
loop_
_entity_poly.entity_id
_entity_poly.type
_entity_poly.pdbx_seq_one_letter_code
_entity_poly.pdbx_strand_id
1 'polypeptide(L)'
;MQIVWGGLGWHLRNGYNNKKNTNIAFFHRMSKSKNHTNHNQIKKAHRNGIKKPRSYKYPSLRGVDSKFRRNHRYALHGTTKALAAKKAAATKA
;
A
#
# COMPACT_ATOMS: atom_id res chain seq x y z
N MET A 1 -3.52 -35.36 -10.92
CA MET A 1 -4.84 -35.12 -10.30
C MET A 1 -4.71 -35.32 -8.82
N GLN A 2 -4.56 -34.21 -8.07
CA GLN A 2 -4.84 -34.09 -6.64
C GLN A 2 -4.69 -32.61 -6.29
N ILE A 3 -5.82 -32.00 -5.96
CA ILE A 3 -5.99 -30.59 -5.63
C ILE A 3 -5.78 -30.50 -4.11
N VAL A 4 -4.73 -29.82 -3.66
CA VAL A 4 -4.54 -29.51 -2.24
C VAL A 4 -4.84 -28.04 -2.03
N TRP A 5 -5.97 -27.79 -1.38
CA TRP A 5 -6.33 -26.52 -0.77
C TRP A 5 -5.36 -26.21 0.39
N GLY A 6 -4.42 -25.29 0.17
CA GLY A 6 -3.54 -24.76 1.20
C GLY A 6 -3.79 -23.27 1.39
N GLY A 7 -4.81 -22.93 2.19
CA GLY A 7 -5.12 -21.55 2.55
C GLY A 7 -3.95 -20.89 3.28
N LEU A 8 -3.26 -19.97 2.60
CA LEU A 8 -2.19 -19.16 3.16
C LEU A 8 -2.80 -18.01 4.00
N GLY A 9 -3.33 -18.36 5.16
CA GLY A 9 -3.74 -17.43 6.19
C GLY A 9 -2.53 -16.73 6.79
N TRP A 10 -2.23 -15.52 6.31
CA TRP A 10 -1.28 -14.61 6.97
C TRP A 10 -1.91 -14.05 8.25
N HIS A 11 -1.85 -14.80 9.34
CA HIS A 11 -1.97 -14.28 10.70
C HIS A 11 -0.62 -14.42 11.40
N LEU A 12 0.32 -13.52 11.09
CA LEU A 12 1.46 -13.29 11.99
C LEU A 12 1.03 -12.36 13.13
N ARG A 13 0.62 -13.06 14.19
CA ARG A 13 0.52 -12.71 15.60
C ARG A 13 1.75 -11.93 16.08
N ASN A 14 1.62 -10.61 16.27
CA ASN A 14 2.54 -9.87 17.14
C ASN A 14 1.97 -9.86 18.56
N GLY A 15 2.53 -10.74 19.38
CA GLY A 15 2.22 -10.85 20.81
C GLY A 15 2.66 -9.59 21.57
N TYR A 16 1.69 -8.89 22.13
CA TYR A 16 1.95 -7.93 23.20
C TYR A 16 2.28 -8.72 24.47
N ASN A 17 3.54 -8.64 24.92
CA ASN A 17 3.98 -9.18 26.20
C ASN A 17 3.31 -8.42 27.37
N ASN A 18 2.21 -8.96 27.89
CA ASN A 18 1.54 -8.47 29.09
C ASN A 18 2.07 -9.27 30.31
N LYS A 19 3.11 -8.73 30.97
CA LYS A 19 3.46 -9.17 32.32
C LYS A 19 2.42 -8.59 33.29
N LYS A 20 1.59 -9.50 33.79
CA LYS A 20 0.55 -9.29 34.80
C LYS A 20 1.15 -8.60 36.03
N ASN A 21 0.62 -7.44 36.41
CA ASN A 21 0.65 -6.97 37.80
C ASN A 21 -0.76 -7.16 38.37
N THR A 22 -0.95 -8.31 39.02
CA THR A 22 -2.15 -8.61 39.81
C THR A 22 -2.00 -7.94 41.16
N ASN A 23 -2.58 -6.77 41.35
CA ASN A 23 -2.87 -6.26 42.68
C ASN A 23 -4.18 -5.43 42.69
N ILE A 24 -5.19 -6.08 43.26
CA ILE A 24 -6.12 -5.54 44.25
C ILE A 24 -7.15 -4.53 43.74
N ALA A 25 -8.40 -4.99 43.82
CA ALA A 25 -9.60 -4.20 43.76
C ALA A 25 -9.54 -3.02 44.75
N PHE A 26 -9.51 -1.81 44.23
CA PHE A 26 -10.11 -0.66 44.89
C PHE A 26 -10.93 0.06 43.83
N PHE A 27 -12.24 -0.10 43.95
CA PHE A 27 -13.28 0.52 43.13
C PHE A 27 -13.29 2.04 43.40
N HIS A 28 -12.21 2.75 43.06
CA HIS A 28 -12.25 4.21 43.01
C HIS A 28 -13.01 4.56 41.73
N ARG A 29 -14.32 4.76 41.87
CA ARG A 29 -15.16 5.37 40.85
C ARG A 29 -14.43 6.64 40.38
N MET A 30 -13.90 6.62 39.15
CA MET A 30 -13.41 7.84 38.49
C MET A 30 -14.56 8.83 38.50
N SER A 31 -14.52 9.83 39.38
CA SER A 31 -15.58 10.84 39.44
C SER A 31 -15.68 11.57 38.11
N LYS A 32 -14.53 11.78 37.43
CA LYS A 32 -14.40 12.09 35.99
C LYS A 32 -13.08 11.55 35.43
N SER A 33 -13.07 11.19 34.15
CA SER A 33 -11.87 10.78 33.39
C SER A 33 -11.48 11.81 32.34
N LYS A 34 -10.24 11.78 31.84
CA LYS A 34 -9.83 12.66 30.74
C LYS A 34 -10.44 12.18 29.42
N ASN A 35 -11.15 13.07 28.72
CA ASN A 35 -11.90 12.74 27.51
C ASN A 35 -11.06 12.65 26.23
N HIS A 36 -9.88 13.31 26.16
CA HIS A 36 -9.03 13.31 24.97
C HIS A 36 -7.56 13.66 25.27
N THR A 37 -6.61 13.05 24.56
CA THR A 37 -5.17 13.41 24.60
C THR A 37 -4.42 13.06 23.31
N ASN A 38 -3.54 13.95 22.85
CA ASN A 38 -2.62 13.74 21.73
C ASN A 38 -1.14 13.60 22.18
N HIS A 39 -0.87 13.53 23.49
CA HIS A 39 0.47 13.73 24.06
C HIS A 39 1.55 12.77 23.51
N ASN A 40 1.21 11.49 23.32
CA ASN A 40 2.17 10.48 22.86
C ASN A 40 1.99 10.08 21.38
N GLN A 41 1.08 10.70 20.62
CA GLN A 41 0.87 10.27 19.23
C GLN A 41 2.00 10.73 18.33
N ILE A 42 2.45 11.98 18.51
CA ILE A 42 3.57 12.57 17.76
C ILE A 42 4.84 11.74 18.00
N LYS A 43 5.18 11.45 19.26
CA LYS A 43 6.36 10.64 19.60
C LYS A 43 6.31 9.26 18.92
N LYS A 44 5.15 8.58 18.91
CA LYS A 44 4.98 7.29 18.21
C LYS A 44 5.11 7.42 16.69
N ALA A 45 4.52 8.45 16.08
CA ALA A 45 4.61 8.68 14.64
C ALA A 45 6.06 8.94 14.19
N HIS A 46 6.83 9.69 14.98
CA HIS A 46 8.24 9.96 14.70
C HIS A 46 9.17 8.78 15.01
N ARG A 47 8.81 7.84 15.91
CA ARG A 47 9.62 6.62 16.16
C ARG A 47 9.84 5.79 14.89
N ASN A 48 8.82 5.66 14.04
CA ASN A 48 8.93 4.97 12.74
C ASN A 48 9.32 5.94 11.59
N GLY A 49 9.31 7.24 11.87
CA GLY A 49 9.52 8.32 10.91
C GLY A 49 8.32 8.55 10.01
N ILE A 50 7.90 9.82 9.88
CA ILE A 50 6.86 10.22 8.92
C ILE A 50 7.50 10.29 7.54
N LYS A 51 7.33 9.24 6.73
CA LYS A 51 7.92 9.15 5.39
C LYS A 51 7.03 9.86 4.37
N LYS A 52 7.66 10.62 3.46
CA LYS A 52 6.97 11.20 2.30
C LYS A 52 6.52 10.08 1.35
N PRO A 53 5.40 10.24 0.63
CA PRO A 53 5.02 9.30 -0.42
C PRO A 53 6.13 9.24 -1.48
N ARG A 54 6.38 8.05 -2.01
CA ARG A 54 7.40 7.86 -3.05
C ARG A 54 6.91 8.49 -4.36
N SER A 55 7.72 9.38 -4.92
CA SER A 55 7.54 9.85 -6.30
C SER A 55 8.23 8.89 -7.26
N TYR A 56 7.58 8.61 -8.39
CA TYR A 56 8.12 7.82 -9.48
C TYR A 56 8.24 8.69 -10.73
N LYS A 57 9.21 8.39 -11.61
CA LYS A 57 9.40 9.13 -12.87
C LYS A 57 8.15 9.12 -13.76
N TYR A 58 7.39 8.02 -13.74
CA TYR A 58 6.17 7.84 -14.51
C TYR A 58 4.99 7.48 -13.59
N PRO A 59 4.03 8.40 -13.36
CA PRO A 59 2.85 8.11 -12.55
C PRO A 59 1.81 7.29 -13.33
N SER A 60 0.85 6.70 -12.61
CA SER A 60 -0.25 5.97 -13.24
C SER A 60 -1.24 6.93 -13.92
N LEU A 61 -1.75 6.56 -15.10
CA LEU A 61 -2.80 7.31 -15.81
C LEU A 61 -4.22 6.94 -15.33
N ARG A 62 -4.38 6.57 -14.05
CA ARG A 62 -5.69 6.27 -13.45
C ARG A 62 -6.43 7.59 -13.21
N GLY A 63 -7.72 7.65 -13.57
CA GLY A 63 -8.54 8.87 -13.45
C GLY A 63 -8.40 9.86 -14.62
N VAL A 64 -7.56 9.56 -15.61
CA VAL A 64 -7.51 10.33 -16.87
C VAL A 64 -8.72 10.01 -17.73
N ASP A 65 -9.23 11.00 -18.48
CA ASP A 65 -10.40 10.87 -19.35
C ASP A 65 -10.40 9.57 -20.18
N SER A 66 -11.53 8.88 -20.15
CA SER A 66 -11.70 7.59 -20.81
C SER A 66 -11.57 7.70 -22.34
N LYS A 67 -11.98 8.81 -22.95
CA LYS A 67 -11.90 9.02 -24.40
C LYS A 67 -10.45 9.19 -24.82
N PHE A 68 -9.70 10.04 -24.12
CA PHE A 68 -8.25 10.17 -24.31
C PHE A 68 -7.52 8.85 -24.13
N ARG A 69 -7.81 8.11 -23.05
CA ARG A 69 -7.14 6.82 -22.76
C ARG A 69 -7.41 5.76 -23.83
N ARG A 70 -8.62 5.72 -24.40
CA ARG A 70 -8.94 4.83 -25.52
C ARG A 70 -8.10 5.15 -26.74
N ASN A 71 -8.05 6.41 -27.16
CA ASN A 71 -7.24 6.84 -28.31
C ASN A 71 -5.74 6.61 -28.09
N HIS A 72 -5.22 7.03 -26.93
CA HIS A 72 -3.81 6.89 -26.58
C HIS A 72 -3.33 5.42 -26.65
N ARG A 73 -4.17 4.46 -26.24
CA ARG A 73 -3.85 3.03 -26.39
C ARG A 73 -3.67 2.65 -27.87
N TYR A 74 -4.62 3.01 -28.72
CA TYR A 74 -4.53 2.67 -30.15
C TYR A 74 -3.33 3.33 -30.84
N ALA A 75 -3.04 4.60 -30.51
CA ALA A 75 -1.87 5.29 -31.02
C ALA A 75 -0.56 4.57 -30.67
N LEU A 76 -0.38 4.17 -29.40
CA LEU A 76 0.81 3.44 -28.96
C LEU A 76 0.94 2.06 -29.63
N HIS A 77 -0.16 1.35 -29.84
CA HIS A 77 -0.13 0.08 -30.56
C HIS A 77 0.30 0.26 -32.02
N GLY A 78 -0.21 1.29 -32.69
CA GLY A 78 0.16 1.63 -34.07
C GLY A 78 1.65 1.97 -34.20
N THR A 79 2.18 2.82 -33.33
CA THR A 79 3.60 3.21 -33.37
C THR A 79 4.52 2.02 -33.10
N THR A 80 4.16 1.15 -32.14
CA THR A 80 4.94 -0.06 -31.84
C THR A 80 5.04 -0.99 -33.04
N LYS A 81 3.93 -1.19 -33.78
CA LYS A 81 3.91 -2.02 -34.99
C LYS A 81 4.79 -1.44 -36.10
N ALA A 82 4.69 -0.13 -36.34
CA ALA A 82 5.50 0.55 -37.36
C ALA A 82 7.00 0.50 -37.03
N LEU A 83 7.37 0.69 -35.76
CA LEU A 83 8.76 0.59 -35.31
C LEU A 83 9.29 -0.85 -35.44
N ALA A 84 8.48 -1.86 -35.13
CA ALA A 84 8.86 -3.25 -35.31
C ALA A 84 9.13 -3.60 -36.79
N ALA A 85 8.27 -3.13 -37.70
CA ALA A 85 8.45 -3.31 -39.13
C ALA A 85 9.72 -2.61 -39.65
N LYS A 86 9.97 -1.36 -39.23
CA LYS A 86 11.19 -0.62 -39.57
C LYS A 86 12.45 -1.34 -39.08
N LYS A 87 12.44 -1.84 -37.85
CA LYS A 87 13.56 -2.62 -37.31
C LYS A 87 13.80 -3.88 -38.13
N ALA A 88 12.76 -4.66 -38.42
CA ALA A 88 12.88 -5.88 -39.22
C ALA A 88 13.40 -5.62 -40.64
N ALA A 89 13.01 -4.50 -41.27
CA ALA A 89 13.55 -4.08 -42.55
C ALA A 89 15.04 -3.70 -42.45
N ALA A 90 15.43 -2.97 -41.40
CA ALA A 90 16.82 -2.59 -41.18
C ALA A 90 17.74 -3.77 -40.84
N THR A 91 17.22 -4.84 -40.23
CA THR A 91 18.01 -6.06 -39.94
C THR A 91 18.13 -7.00 -41.15
N LYS A 92 17.27 -6.83 -42.17
CA LYS A 92 17.30 -7.61 -43.41
C LYS A 92 18.18 -6.99 -44.51
N ALA A 93 18.54 -5.72 -44.37
CA ALA A 93 19.52 -5.03 -45.21
C ALA A 93 20.93 -5.23 -44.64
#